data_AF-A0AB33KV34-F1
#
_entry.id   AF-A0AB33KV34-F1
#
_cell.length_a   1.000
_cell.length_b   1.000
_cell.length_c   1.000
_cell.angle_alpha   90.00
_cell.angle_beta   90.00
_cell.angle_gamma   90.00
#
_symmetry.space_group_name_H-M   'P 1'
#
loop_
_entity.id
_entity.type
_entity.pdbx_description
1 polymer ?
#
loop_
_entity_poly.entity_id
_entity_poly.type
_entity_poly.pdbx_seq_one_letter_code
_entity_poly.pdbx_strand_id
1 'polypeptide(L)'
;MKKLIILTFFLYGCYSLNTIDKTKNKEVVFILFEDSSSTKKDIRKKIIKGEIQKGYNYEYFFSKDSPFFWLSYSNYHDFDDAISQINKSIIFEVDKSFLKKNKEIILTKEILDKIGGQESFKLLLGAETIFLIDKAEVKNNKILIREVKLDWENIE
;
A
#
# COMPACT_ATOMS: atom_id res chain seq x y z
N MET A 1 35.54 -43.26 8.78
CA MET A 1 35.56 -41.85 8.34
C MET A 1 34.14 -41.30 8.38
N LYS A 2 33.74 -40.62 9.46
CA LYS A 2 32.41 -39.99 9.57
C LYS A 2 32.51 -38.58 8.99
N LYS A 3 31.83 -38.33 7.87
CA LYS A 3 31.77 -37.00 7.24
C LYS A 3 30.90 -36.07 8.08
N LEU A 4 31.50 -34.93 8.44
CA LEU A 4 30.86 -33.77 9.05
C LEU A 4 29.88 -33.15 8.03
N ILE A 5 28.59 -33.03 8.36
CA ILE A 5 27.65 -32.20 7.59
C ILE A 5 27.45 -30.92 8.39
N ILE A 6 28.25 -29.90 8.07
CA ILE A 6 28.00 -28.52 8.49
C ILE A 6 26.90 -27.99 7.57
N LEU A 7 25.67 -27.93 8.08
CA LEU A 7 24.54 -27.33 7.39
C LEU A 7 24.62 -25.80 7.60
N THR A 8 25.18 -25.11 6.61
CA THR A 8 25.25 -23.65 6.51
C THR A 8 23.84 -23.05 6.34
N PHE A 9 23.16 -22.81 7.45
CA PHE A 9 21.94 -21.99 7.52
C PHE A 9 22.34 -20.52 7.70
N PHE A 10 22.86 -19.89 6.64
CA PHE A 10 23.34 -18.50 6.74
C PHE A 10 23.15 -17.69 5.45
N LEU A 11 21.94 -17.65 4.87
CA LEU A 11 21.65 -16.73 3.73
C LEU A 11 20.22 -16.16 3.66
N TYR A 12 19.45 -16.14 4.75
CA TYR A 12 18.18 -15.39 4.78
C TYR A 12 18.35 -14.14 5.63
N GLY A 13 18.59 -12.99 4.99
CA GLY A 13 18.60 -11.74 5.75
C GLY A 13 18.79 -10.39 5.05
N CYS A 14 19.16 -10.30 3.76
CA CYS A 14 19.49 -9.00 3.14
C CYS A 14 18.66 -8.59 1.91
N TYR A 15 17.37 -8.94 1.84
CA TYR A 15 16.54 -8.61 0.67
C TYR A 15 15.77 -7.27 0.76
N SER A 16 15.81 -6.54 1.88
CA SER A 16 14.95 -5.35 2.09
C SER A 16 15.55 -4.00 1.71
N LEU A 17 16.84 -3.88 1.35
CA LEU A 17 17.42 -2.60 0.90
C LEU A 17 17.20 -2.33 -0.61
N ASN A 18 17.24 -3.37 -1.44
CA ASN A 18 17.15 -3.22 -2.89
C ASN A 18 15.81 -2.62 -3.36
N THR A 19 14.72 -2.85 -2.62
CA THR A 19 13.39 -2.30 -2.97
C THR A 19 13.40 -0.78 -2.87
N ILE A 20 13.98 -0.21 -1.82
CA ILE A 20 13.99 1.23 -1.56
C ILE A 20 14.75 1.98 -2.66
N ASP A 21 15.93 1.47 -3.05
CA ASP A 21 16.73 2.10 -4.11
C ASP A 21 16.08 1.95 -5.48
N LYS A 22 15.27 0.91 -5.69
CA LYS A 22 14.42 0.76 -6.89
C LYS A 22 13.15 1.62 -6.85
N THR A 23 12.74 2.17 -5.71
CA THR A 23 11.52 2.98 -5.58
C THR A 23 11.77 4.47 -5.38
N LYS A 24 12.99 4.88 -5.02
CA LYS A 24 13.39 6.30 -5.03
C LYS A 24 13.31 6.83 -6.47
N ASN A 25 12.56 7.92 -6.69
CA ASN A 25 12.28 8.57 -7.99
C ASN A 25 11.30 7.84 -8.94
N LYS A 26 10.24 7.21 -8.43
CA LYS A 26 9.20 6.65 -9.30
C LYS A 26 7.97 7.53 -9.37
N GLU A 27 7.51 7.78 -10.59
CA GLU A 27 6.16 8.29 -10.90
C GLU A 27 5.09 7.40 -10.25
N VAL A 28 5.33 6.08 -10.17
CA VAL A 28 4.35 5.11 -9.65
C VAL A 28 4.89 4.30 -8.48
N VAL A 29 4.16 4.28 -7.38
CA VAL A 29 4.46 3.49 -6.18
C VAL A 29 3.36 2.44 -5.94
N PHE A 30 3.76 1.21 -5.62
CA PHE A 30 2.85 0.16 -5.17
C PHE A 30 3.04 -0.08 -3.68
N ILE A 31 1.95 -0.11 -2.93
CA ILE A 31 1.95 -0.38 -1.49
C ILE A 31 1.01 -1.55 -1.16
N LEU A 32 1.49 -2.44 -0.31
CA LEU A 32 0.72 -3.56 0.21
C LEU A 32 0.15 -3.20 1.58
N PHE A 33 -1.18 -3.25 1.68
CA PHE A 33 -1.88 -3.17 2.95
C PHE A 33 -2.12 -4.57 3.50
N GLU A 34 -1.67 -4.78 4.74
CA GLU A 34 -1.92 -5.99 5.52
C GLU A 34 -2.49 -5.56 6.87
N ASP A 35 -3.59 -6.15 7.30
CA ASP A 35 -4.19 -5.86 8.60
C ASP A 35 -3.26 -6.31 9.74
N SER A 36 -2.97 -5.42 10.69
CA SER A 36 -2.00 -5.62 11.77
C SER A 36 -2.25 -4.65 12.92
N SER A 37 -1.51 -4.78 14.02
CA SER A 37 -1.56 -3.80 15.11
C SER A 37 -1.07 -2.40 14.74
N SER A 38 -0.44 -2.24 13.57
CA SER A 38 0.19 -0.99 13.10
C SER A 38 -0.41 -0.48 11.79
N THR A 39 -1.55 -1.04 11.39
CA THR A 39 -2.30 -0.67 10.20
C THR A 39 -3.78 -0.73 10.52
N LYS A 40 -4.61 0.12 9.92
CA LYS A 40 -6.05 0.08 10.13
C LYS A 40 -6.78 0.43 8.85
N LYS A 41 -7.89 -0.26 8.59
CA LYS A 41 -8.77 0.00 7.45
C LYS A 41 -10.13 0.45 7.95
N ASP A 42 -10.52 1.66 7.59
CA ASP A 42 -11.86 2.17 7.81
C ASP A 42 -12.65 2.19 6.50
N ILE A 43 -13.91 1.75 6.56
CA ILE A 43 -14.81 1.70 5.41
C ILE A 43 -15.86 2.78 5.57
N ARG A 44 -15.95 3.67 4.58
CA ARG A 44 -17.00 4.69 4.49
C ARG A 44 -17.97 4.32 3.38
N LYS A 45 -19.27 4.39 3.67
CA LYS A 45 -20.33 4.16 2.68
C LYS A 45 -21.30 5.32 2.70
N LYS A 46 -21.63 5.86 1.54
CA LYS A 46 -22.63 6.90 1.37
C LYS A 46 -23.52 6.55 0.16
N ILE A 47 -24.79 6.93 0.20
CA ILE A 47 -25.67 6.81 -0.96
C ILE A 47 -25.72 8.17 -1.64
N ILE A 48 -25.36 8.23 -2.93
CA ILE A 48 -25.46 9.43 -3.77
C ILE A 48 -26.20 9.03 -5.04
N LYS A 49 -27.32 9.72 -5.34
CA LYS A 49 -28.20 9.44 -6.50
C LYS A 49 -28.59 7.95 -6.64
N GLY A 50 -28.83 7.26 -5.52
CA GLY A 50 -29.20 5.85 -5.51
C GLY A 50 -28.03 4.87 -5.68
N GLU A 51 -26.80 5.34 -5.89
CA GLU A 51 -25.60 4.50 -5.92
C GLU A 51 -24.85 4.50 -4.59
N ILE A 52 -24.30 3.34 -4.24
CA ILE A 52 -23.45 3.19 -3.06
C ILE A 52 -22.04 3.65 -3.41
N GLN A 53 -21.66 4.79 -2.85
CA GLN A 53 -20.30 5.29 -2.83
C GLN A 53 -19.51 4.59 -1.73
N LYS A 54 -18.39 3.98 -2.12
CA LYS A 54 -17.45 3.33 -1.20
C LYS A 54 -16.19 4.17 -1.11
N GLY A 55 -15.81 4.48 0.12
CA GLY A 55 -14.50 5.02 0.45
C GLY A 55 -13.77 4.07 1.39
N TYR A 56 -12.44 4.00 1.27
CA TYR A 56 -11.59 3.28 2.20
C TYR A 56 -10.48 4.20 2.67
N ASN A 57 -10.22 4.21 3.97
CA ASN A 57 -9.03 4.83 4.54
C ASN A 57 -8.13 3.74 5.08
N TYR A 58 -6.87 3.75 4.67
CA TYR A 58 -5.83 2.81 5.09
C TYR A 58 -4.79 3.56 5.89
N GLU A 59 -4.83 3.44 7.20
CA GLU A 59 -3.95 4.11 8.15
C GLU A 59 -2.69 3.26 8.38
N TYR A 60 -1.53 3.90 8.43
CA TYR A 60 -0.22 3.30 8.72
C TYR A 60 0.39 3.99 9.95
N PHE A 61 0.61 3.22 11.03
CA PHE A 61 1.14 3.71 12.30
C PHE A 61 2.60 3.29 12.52
N PHE A 62 3.39 4.20 13.07
CA PHE A 62 4.81 3.98 13.39
C PHE A 62 5.05 4.13 14.89
N SER A 63 5.75 3.17 15.49
CA SER A 63 5.79 2.93 16.94
C SER A 63 6.66 3.90 17.75
N LYS A 64 7.24 4.95 17.15
CA LYS A 64 8.23 5.80 17.82
C LYS A 64 7.78 7.22 18.14
N ASP A 65 7.36 8.06 17.18
CA ASP A 65 7.11 9.48 17.44
C ASP A 65 6.08 10.13 16.46
N SER A 66 4.98 9.43 16.19
CA SER A 66 3.76 9.98 15.59
C SER A 66 3.73 10.47 14.12
N PRO A 67 4.61 10.14 13.16
CA PRO A 67 4.18 10.25 11.76
C PRO A 67 3.25 9.07 11.47
N PHE A 68 1.96 9.31 11.35
CA PHE A 68 1.05 8.40 10.68
C PHE A 68 0.62 9.05 9.37
N PHE A 69 0.43 8.23 8.34
CA PHE A 69 -0.21 8.66 7.12
C PHE A 69 -1.39 7.76 6.86
N TRP A 70 -2.36 8.25 6.10
CA TRP A 70 -3.38 7.38 5.55
C TRP A 70 -3.45 7.53 4.05
N LEU A 71 -3.85 6.43 3.43
CA LEU A 71 -4.15 6.39 2.01
C LEU A 71 -5.66 6.29 1.86
N SER A 72 -6.24 7.18 1.08
CA SER A 72 -7.68 7.21 0.84
C SER A 72 -8.02 6.72 -0.55
N TYR A 73 -9.04 5.89 -0.63
CA TYR A 73 -9.69 5.46 -1.86
C TYR A 73 -11.12 5.98 -1.86
N SER A 74 -11.59 6.39 -3.03
CA SER A 74 -13.00 6.65 -3.33
C SER A 74 -13.30 6.07 -4.72
N ASN A 75 -14.57 5.73 -5.00
CA ASN A 75 -14.98 5.32 -6.35
C ASN A 75 -14.82 6.43 -7.40
N TYR A 76 -14.77 7.69 -6.96
CA TYR A 76 -14.69 8.91 -7.76
C TYR A 76 -13.66 9.87 -7.15
N HIS A 77 -13.00 10.70 -7.97
CA HIS A 77 -11.93 11.57 -7.49
C HIS A 77 -12.42 12.66 -6.53
N ASP A 78 -13.64 13.15 -6.72
CA ASP A 78 -14.31 14.09 -5.83
C ASP A 78 -15.85 13.89 -5.79
N PHE A 79 -16.54 14.80 -5.10
CA PHE A 79 -17.99 14.76 -4.91
C PHE A 79 -18.78 15.12 -6.17
N ASP A 80 -18.25 16.04 -6.99
CA ASP A 80 -18.91 16.50 -8.21
C ASP A 80 -18.83 15.42 -9.30
N ASP A 81 -17.69 14.73 -9.38
CA ASP A 81 -17.51 13.52 -10.17
C ASP A 81 -18.49 12.42 -9.75
N ALA A 82 -18.67 12.21 -8.43
CA ALA A 82 -19.62 11.23 -7.91
C ALA A 82 -21.08 11.58 -8.23
N ILE A 83 -21.44 12.87 -8.21
CA ILE A 83 -22.76 13.35 -8.61
C ILE A 83 -22.97 13.17 -10.11
N SER A 84 -21.96 13.50 -10.92
CA SER A 84 -22.03 13.50 -12.37
C SER A 84 -21.74 12.12 -12.98
N GLN A 85 -21.29 11.16 -12.17
CA GLN A 85 -20.89 9.81 -12.54
C GLN A 85 -19.77 9.78 -13.60
N ILE A 86 -18.87 10.76 -13.55
CA ILE A 86 -17.71 10.89 -14.45
C ILE A 86 -16.41 10.63 -13.66
N ASN A 87 -15.29 10.43 -14.36
CA ASN A 87 -13.96 10.31 -13.75
C ASN A 87 -13.90 9.31 -12.57
N LYS A 88 -14.22 8.04 -12.84
CA LYS A 88 -14.09 6.99 -11.83
C LYS A 88 -12.62 6.74 -11.53
N SER A 89 -12.31 6.54 -10.25
CA SER A 89 -10.94 6.25 -9.82
C SER A 89 -10.44 4.92 -10.41
N ILE A 90 -9.14 4.86 -10.69
CA ILE A 90 -8.54 3.72 -11.36
C ILE A 90 -8.56 2.49 -10.45
N ILE A 91 -9.09 1.39 -10.98
CA ILE A 91 -9.04 0.06 -10.39
C ILE A 91 -8.72 -0.94 -11.48
N PHE A 92 -7.79 -1.84 -11.22
CA PHE A 92 -7.57 -3.00 -12.08
C PHE A 92 -7.52 -4.29 -11.27
N GLU A 93 -7.98 -5.37 -11.91
CA GLU A 93 -7.95 -6.72 -11.38
C GLU A 93 -6.83 -7.50 -12.05
N VAL A 94 -5.95 -8.10 -11.25
CA VAL A 94 -4.83 -8.92 -11.77
C VAL A 94 -4.73 -10.24 -11.05
N ASP A 95 -3.99 -11.17 -11.63
CA ASP A 95 -3.70 -12.45 -11.01
C ASP A 95 -2.81 -12.29 -9.77
N LYS A 96 -3.02 -13.11 -8.73
CA LYS A 96 -2.23 -13.08 -7.49
C LYS A 96 -0.74 -13.28 -7.70
N SER A 97 -0.33 -13.89 -8.82
CA SER A 97 1.08 -14.01 -9.19
C SER A 97 1.77 -12.66 -9.36
N PHE A 98 1.03 -11.57 -9.56
CA PHE A 98 1.55 -10.19 -9.54
C PHE A 98 2.35 -9.91 -8.26
N LEU A 99 1.84 -10.28 -7.09
CA LEU A 99 2.53 -10.08 -5.81
C LEU A 99 3.89 -10.79 -5.77
N LYS A 100 3.94 -12.02 -6.29
CA LYS A 100 5.17 -12.82 -6.31
C LYS A 100 6.19 -12.27 -7.30
N LYS A 101 5.72 -11.87 -8.50
CA LYS A 101 6.57 -11.36 -9.58
C LYS A 101 7.13 -9.96 -9.29
N ASN A 102 6.39 -9.14 -8.54
CA ASN A 102 6.69 -7.73 -8.31
C ASN A 102 7.05 -7.41 -6.85
N LYS A 103 7.42 -8.41 -6.04
CA LYS A 103 7.76 -8.23 -4.61
C LYS A 103 8.84 -7.16 -4.35
N GLU A 104 9.70 -6.90 -5.32
CA GLU A 104 10.83 -5.97 -5.20
C GLU A 104 10.44 -4.50 -5.45
N ILE A 105 9.21 -4.24 -5.90
CA ILE A 105 8.71 -2.87 -6.15
C ILE A 105 7.47 -2.53 -5.30
N ILE A 106 6.99 -3.49 -4.52
CA ILE A 106 5.85 -3.32 -3.63
C ILE A 106 6.38 -2.98 -2.23
N LEU A 107 5.96 -1.83 -1.72
CA LEU A 107 6.26 -1.40 -0.35
C LEU A 107 5.35 -2.14 0.63
N THR A 108 5.95 -2.89 1.53
CA THR A 108 5.25 -3.58 2.63
C THR A 108 5.38 -2.78 3.92
N LYS A 109 4.54 -3.07 4.92
CA LYS A 109 4.66 -2.45 6.24
C LYS A 109 6.06 -2.62 6.84
N GLU A 110 6.66 -3.81 6.68
CA GLU A 110 8.03 -4.09 7.12
C GLU A 110 9.06 -3.14 6.48
N ILE A 111 8.95 -2.88 5.17
CA ILE A 111 9.83 -1.95 4.45
C ILE A 111 9.64 -0.52 4.97
N LEU A 112 8.39 -0.10 5.15
CA LEU A 112 8.05 1.22 5.66
C LEU A 112 8.58 1.42 7.08
N ASP A 113 8.41 0.44 7.97
CA ASP A 113 8.94 0.48 9.34
C ASP A 113 10.46 0.58 9.37
N LYS A 114 11.13 -0.10 8.45
CA LYS A 114 12.59 -0.07 8.35
C LYS A 114 13.12 1.32 7.98
N ILE A 115 12.42 2.06 7.11
CA ILE A 115 12.81 3.42 6.72
C ILE A 115 12.27 4.50 7.67
N GLY A 116 11.22 4.20 8.43
CA GLY A 116 10.55 5.12 9.34
C GLY A 116 9.46 5.94 8.66
N GLY A 117 8.53 6.47 9.47
CA GLY A 117 7.32 7.12 8.96
C GLY A 117 7.59 8.43 8.20
N GLN A 118 8.57 9.23 8.62
CA GLN A 118 8.91 10.47 7.92
C GLN A 118 9.45 10.19 6.51
N GLU A 119 10.37 9.24 6.37
CA GLU A 119 10.93 8.86 5.06
C GLU A 119 9.91 8.10 4.20
N SER A 120 9.04 7.30 4.83
CA SER A 120 7.89 6.69 4.15
C SER A 120 6.97 7.75 3.56
N PHE A 121 6.65 8.78 4.35
CA PHE A 121 5.80 9.88 3.89
C PHE A 121 6.45 10.67 2.75
N LYS A 122 7.73 11.06 2.88
CA LYS A 122 8.46 11.74 1.79
C LYS A 122 8.48 10.92 0.51
N LEU A 123 8.68 9.60 0.61
CA LEU A 123 8.66 8.71 -0.54
C LEU A 123 7.29 8.72 -1.23
N LEU A 124 6.20 8.63 -0.45
CA LEU A 124 4.85 8.64 -1.01
C LEU A 124 4.44 10.01 -1.54
N LEU A 125 4.85 11.09 -0.89
CA LEU A 125 4.59 12.47 -1.32
C LEU A 125 5.25 12.79 -2.67
N GLY A 126 6.41 12.18 -2.94
CA GLY A 126 7.12 12.34 -4.21
C GLY A 126 6.60 11.47 -5.36
N ALA A 127 5.59 10.62 -5.14
CA ALA A 127 5.01 9.78 -6.18
C ALA A 127 3.89 10.51 -6.93
N GLU A 128 3.84 10.36 -8.26
CA GLU A 128 2.71 10.89 -9.05
C GLU A 128 1.45 10.06 -8.88
N THR A 129 1.61 8.75 -8.71
CA THR A 129 0.51 7.80 -8.53
C THR A 129 0.86 6.76 -7.49
N ILE A 130 -0.06 6.52 -6.55
CA ILE A 130 0.07 5.49 -5.52
C ILE A 130 -1.00 4.43 -5.78
N PHE A 131 -0.58 3.19 -5.94
CA PHE A 131 -1.44 2.03 -6.05
C PHE A 131 -1.39 1.19 -4.77
N LEU A 132 -2.54 0.96 -4.16
CA LEU A 132 -2.69 0.13 -2.98
C LEU A 132 -3.27 -1.24 -3.34
N ILE A 133 -2.70 -2.27 -2.72
CA ILE A 133 -3.15 -3.66 -2.78
C ILE A 133 -3.59 -4.07 -1.38
N ASP A 134 -4.89 -4.33 -1.20
CA ASP A 134 -5.40 -4.85 0.07
C ASP A 134 -5.34 -6.38 0.08
N LYS A 135 -4.46 -6.94 0.92
CA LYS A 135 -4.26 -8.38 1.02
C LYS A 135 -5.51 -9.12 1.50
N ALA A 136 -6.38 -8.50 2.29
CA ALA A 136 -7.62 -9.11 2.77
C ALA A 136 -8.67 -9.24 1.65
N GLU A 137 -8.53 -8.50 0.54
CA GLU A 137 -9.45 -8.54 -0.60
C GLU A 137 -9.03 -9.54 -1.69
N VAL A 138 -7.93 -10.27 -1.49
CA VAL A 138 -7.48 -11.32 -2.42
C VAL A 138 -8.47 -12.49 -2.41
N LYS A 139 -9.15 -12.72 -3.54
CA LYS A 139 -10.17 -13.77 -3.69
C LYS A 139 -10.06 -14.44 -5.05
N ASN A 140 -10.33 -15.74 -5.12
CA ASN A 140 -10.39 -16.50 -6.38
C ASN A 140 -9.18 -16.26 -7.31
N ASN A 141 -7.97 -16.27 -6.73
CA ASN A 141 -6.70 -16.02 -7.44
C ASN A 141 -6.52 -14.60 -8.01
N LYS A 142 -7.41 -13.67 -7.68
CA LYS A 142 -7.42 -12.30 -8.18
C LYS A 142 -7.15 -11.32 -7.05
N ILE A 143 -6.47 -10.23 -7.40
CA ILE A 143 -6.20 -9.10 -6.51
C ILE A 143 -6.74 -7.84 -7.17
N LEU A 144 -7.26 -6.94 -6.35
CA LEU A 144 -7.68 -5.62 -6.80
C LEU A 144 -6.61 -4.62 -6.42
N ILE A 145 -6.22 -3.80 -7.39
CA ILE A 145 -5.24 -2.73 -7.23
C ILE A 145 -5.97 -1.41 -7.43
N ARG A 146 -5.87 -0.50 -6.46
CA ARG A 146 -6.59 0.77 -6.42
C ARG A 146 -5.63 1.92 -6.45
N GLU A 147 -5.91 2.91 -7.29
CA GLU A 147 -5.30 4.21 -7.11
C GLU A 147 -5.80 4.82 -5.80
N VAL A 148 -4.88 5.33 -4.98
CA VAL A 148 -5.17 5.95 -3.70
C VAL A 148 -4.48 7.31 -3.60
N LYS A 149 -5.06 8.19 -2.79
CA LYS A 149 -4.49 9.49 -2.48
C LYS A 149 -3.77 9.44 -1.15
N LEU A 150 -2.62 10.10 -1.06
CA LEU A 150 -1.93 10.33 0.20
C LEU A 150 -2.58 11.50 0.92
N ASP A 151 -2.97 11.26 2.16
CA ASP A 151 -3.48 12.27 3.07
C ASP A 151 -2.65 12.23 4.37
N TRP A 152 -2.59 13.37 5.06
CA TRP A 152 -1.89 13.51 6.32
C TRP A 152 -2.62 14.47 7.26
N GLU A 153 -2.48 14.26 8.56
CA GLU A 153 -2.86 15.25 9.56
C GLU A 153 -1.65 16.15 9.81
N ASN A 154 -1.83 17.47 9.69
CA ASN A 154 -0.79 18.44 10.04
C ASN A 154 -0.32 18.19 11.48
N ILE A 155 0.85 17.58 11.64
CA ILE A 155 1.58 17.64 12.91
C ILE A 155 2.50 18.85 12.76
N GLU A 156 1.96 20.02 13.14
CA GLU A 156 2.76 21.21 13.47
C GLU A 156 3.64 20.95 14.70
#